data_AF-A0A1C6EVL7-F1
#
_entry.id   AF-A0A1C6EVL7-F1
#
_cell.length_a   1.000
_cell.length_b   1.000
_cell.length_c   1.000
_cell.angle_alpha   90.00
_cell.angle_beta   90.00
_cell.angle_gamma   90.00
#
_symmetry.space_group_name_H-M   'P 1'
#
loop_
_entity.id
_entity.type
_entity.pdbx_description
1 polymer ?
#
loop_
_entity_poly.entity_id
_entity_poly.type
_entity_poly.pdbx_seq_one_letter_code
_entity_poly.pdbx_strand_id
1 'polypeptide(L)' 'MAGKTDAQKRAQKAYMEGFARVEIRMTTQQRAAVQAHAEAHGESVNGFINRAISEAMERDSAACATAGGTAEGMK' A
#
# COMPACT_ATOMS: atom_id res chain seq x y z
N MET A 1 30.24 22.69 -5.08
CA MET A 1 29.15 21.69 -4.98
C MET A 1 28.88 21.15 -6.38
N ALA A 2 29.40 19.98 -6.74
CA ALA A 2 29.16 19.40 -8.06
C ALA A 2 27.69 19.01 -8.18
N GLY A 3 26.97 19.67 -9.10
CA GLY A 3 25.58 19.33 -9.41
C GLY A 3 25.50 17.92 -10.01
N LYS A 4 24.43 17.18 -9.70
CA LYS A 4 24.15 15.85 -10.25
C LYS A 4 24.30 15.84 -11.77
N THR A 5 25.03 14.85 -12.29
CA THR A 5 25.24 14.67 -13.73
C THR A 5 23.92 14.37 -14.45
N ASP A 6 23.86 14.62 -15.76
CA ASP A 6 22.66 14.36 -16.57
C ASP A 6 22.21 12.90 -16.50
N ALA A 7 23.18 11.97 -16.44
CA ALA A 7 22.94 10.55 -16.23
C ALA A 7 22.25 10.25 -14.87
N GLN A 8 22.69 10.90 -13.79
CA GLN A 8 22.05 10.74 -12.48
C GLN A 8 20.61 11.27 -12.46
N LYS A 9 20.34 12.38 -13.18
CA LYS A 9 18.97 12.93 -13.30
C LYS A 9 18.04 11.96 -14.04
N ARG A 10 18.51 11.35 -15.14
CA ARG A 10 17.73 10.37 -15.91
C ARG A 10 17.44 9.11 -15.11
N ALA A 11 18.43 8.57 -14.40
CA ALA A 11 18.25 7.41 -13.52
C ALA A 11 17.23 7.70 -12.40
N GLN A 12 17.30 8.90 -11.79
CA GLN A 12 16.35 9.30 -10.76
C GLN A 12 14.92 9.45 -11.31
N LYS A 13 14.76 10.01 -12.51
CA LYS A 13 13.45 10.14 -13.18
C LYS A 13 12.84 8.77 -13.49
N ALA A 14 13.61 7.87 -14.10
CA ALA A 14 13.15 6.52 -14.44
C ALA A 14 12.73 5.72 -13.20
N TYR A 15 13.46 5.87 -12.08
CA TYR A 15 13.06 5.27 -10.81
C TYR A 15 11.73 5.84 -10.30
N MET A 16 11.56 7.16 -10.36
CA MET A 16 10.35 7.83 -9.87
C MET A 16 9.11 7.54 -10.72
N GLU A 17 9.25 7.27 -12.02
CA GLU A 17 8.12 6.97 -12.93
C GLU A 17 7.36 5.69 -12.55
N GLY A 18 7.99 4.77 -11.81
CA GLY A 18 7.33 3.55 -11.33
C GLY A 18 6.43 3.73 -10.10
N PHE A 19 6.45 4.92 -9.47
CA PHE A 19 5.73 5.15 -8.21
C PHE A 19 4.69 6.25 -8.34
N ALA A 20 3.43 5.91 -8.05
CA ALA A 20 2.39 6.91 -7.85
C ALA A 20 2.48 7.50 -6.44
N ARG A 21 2.36 8.83 -6.32
CA ARG A 21 2.28 9.51 -5.02
C ARG A 21 0.83 9.56 -4.55
N VAL A 22 0.55 8.97 -3.40
CA VAL A 22 -0.77 9.00 -2.76
C VAL A 22 -0.73 9.94 -1.56
N GLU A 23 -1.63 10.92 -1.51
CA GLU A 23 -1.78 11.82 -0.37
C GLU A 23 -2.98 11.39 0.47
N ILE A 24 -2.72 10.98 1.71
CA ILE A 24 -3.73 10.50 2.65
C ILE A 24 -3.93 11.54 3.75
N ARG A 25 -5.18 11.95 3.96
CA ARG A 25 -5.56 12.78 5.11
C ARG A 25 -6.01 11.88 6.25
N MET A 26 -5.35 11.99 7.38
CA MET A 26 -5.70 11.30 8.62
C MET A 26 -5.47 12.23 9.81
N THR A 27 -6.08 11.93 10.96
CA THR A 27 -5.85 12.72 12.17
C THR A 27 -4.44 12.45 12.72
N THR A 28 -3.92 13.38 13.52
CA THR A 28 -2.60 13.23 14.16
C THR A 28 -2.52 11.97 15.04
N GLN A 29 -3.61 11.68 15.75
CA GLN A 29 -3.72 10.49 16.60
C GLN A 29 -3.68 9.20 15.78
N GLN A 30 -4.37 9.18 14.63
CA GLN A 30 -4.38 8.02 13.75
C GLN A 30 -3.01 7.80 13.10
N ARG A 31 -2.32 8.88 12.70
CA ARG A 31 -0.93 8.80 12.22
C ARG A 31 0.01 8.22 13.28
N ALA A 32 -0.11 8.66 14.53
CA ALA A 32 0.72 8.15 15.63
C ALA A 32 0.45 6.66 15.89
N ALA A 33 -0.82 6.24 15.86
CA ALA A 33 -1.19 4.84 16.01
C ALA A 33 -0.61 3.96 14.88
N VAL A 34 -0.69 4.43 13.63
CA VAL A 34 -0.10 3.74 12.47
C VAL A 34 1.42 3.62 12.62
N GLN A 35 2.08 4.69 13.06
CA GLN A 35 3.53 4.68 13.28
C GLN A 35 3.95 3.68 14.35
N ALA A 36 3.31 3.70 15.51
CA ALA A 36 3.59 2.76 16.59
C ALA A 36 3.34 1.30 16.17
N HIS A 37 2.29 1.04 15.37
CA HIS A 37 2.00 -0.29 14.86
C HIS A 37 3.11 -0.79 13.92
N ALA A 38 3.56 0.06 12.99
CA ALA A 38 4.63 -0.26 12.06
C ALA A 38 5.95 -0.53 12.81
N GLU A 39 6.30 0.31 13.78
CA GLU A 39 7.49 0.13 14.62
C GLU A 39 7.45 -1.17 15.42
N ALA A 40 6.30 -1.52 16.01
CA ALA A 40 6.11 -2.77 16.74
C ALA A 40 6.30 -4.02 15.86
N HIS A 41 6.03 -3.92 14.56
CA HIS A 41 6.19 -5.01 13.60
C HIS A 41 7.53 -4.95 12.84
N GLY A 42 8.40 -3.98 13.16
CA GLY A 42 9.69 -3.81 12.49
C GLY A 42 9.57 -3.37 11.02
N GLU A 43 8.45 -2.77 10.63
CA GLU A 43 8.17 -2.33 9.27
C GLU A 43 8.10 -0.79 9.17
N SER A 44 8.31 -0.26 7.96
CA SER A 44 8.12 1.17 7.73
C SER A 44 6.63 1.50 7.64
N VAL A 45 6.25 2.73 8.02
CA VAL A 45 4.86 3.21 7.88
C VAL A 45 4.33 3.04 6.45
N ASN A 46 5.15 3.33 5.45
CA ASN A 46 4.76 3.17 4.04
C ASN A 46 4.58 1.70 3.66
N GLY A 47 5.47 0.82 4.15
CA GLY A 47 5.35 -0.63 3.96
C GLY A 47 4.06 -1.17 4.57
N PHE A 48 3.76 -0.77 5.81
CA PHE A 48 2.53 -1.14 6.51
C PHE A 48 1.28 -0.70 5.77
N ILE A 49 1.24 0.55 5.29
CA ILE A 49 0.10 1.07 4.54
C ILE A 49 -0.13 0.25 3.26
N ASN A 50 0.91 -0.01 2.48
CA ASN A 50 0.79 -0.79 1.25
C ASN A 50 0.33 -2.23 1.54
N ARG A 51 0.93 -2.88 2.55
CA ARG A 51 0.54 -4.22 2.99
C ARG A 51 -0.92 -4.29 3.42
N ALA A 52 -1.36 -3.34 4.27
CA ALA A 52 -2.73 -3.29 4.75
C ALA A 52 -3.74 -3.08 3.60
N ILE A 53 -3.39 -2.28 2.59
CA ILE A 53 -4.21 -2.10 1.38
C ILE A 53 -4.28 -3.39 0.58
N SER A 54 -3.15 -4.05 0.31
CA SER A 54 -3.12 -5.33 -0.42
C SER A 54 -3.93 -6.41 0.28
N GLU A 55 -3.71 -6.62 1.58
CA GLU A 55 -4.46 -7.60 2.38
C GLU A 55 -5.97 -7.29 2.42
N ALA A 56 -6.34 -6.00 2.44
CA ALA A 56 -7.74 -5.60 2.39
C ALA A 56 -8.38 -5.91 1.03
N MET A 57 -7.69 -5.64 -0.08
CA MET A 57 -8.15 -5.97 -1.43
C MET A 57 -8.27 -7.48 -1.64
N GLU A 58 -7.31 -8.26 -1.14
CA GLU A 58 -7.33 -9.73 -1.21
C GLU A 58 -8.50 -10.30 -0.41
N ARG A 59 -8.74 -9.80 0.81
CA ARG A 59 -9.90 -10.21 1.63
C ARG A 59 -11.23 -9.87 0.97
N ASP A 60 -11.35 -8.70 0.35
CA ASP A 60 -12.58 -8.29 -0.34
C ASP A 60 -12.85 -9.18 -1.57
N SER A 61 -11.81 -9.46 -2.35
CA SER A 61 -11.87 -10.38 -3.49
C SER A 61 -12.24 -11.80 -3.07
N ALA A 62 -11.65 -12.31 -1.98
CA ALA A 62 -11.96 -13.62 -1.43
C ALA A 62 -13.39 -13.70 -0.88
N ALA A 63 -13.86 -12.66 -0.18
CA ALA A 63 -15.23 -12.59 0.31
C ALA A 63 -16.23 -12.65 -0.85
N CYS A 64 -15.96 -11.93 -1.94
CA CYS A 64 -16.78 -11.98 -3.16
C CYS A 64 -16.81 -13.37 -3.80
N ALA A 65 -15.67 -14.08 -3.87
CA ALA A 65 -15.60 -15.43 -4.40
C ALA A 65 -16.40 -16.46 -3.57
N THR A 66 -16.46 -16.29 -2.25
CA THR A 66 -17.21 -17.18 -1.35
C THR A 66 -18.71 -16.90 -1.30
N ALA A 67 -19.15 -15.70 -1.68
CA ALA A 67 -20.57 -15.33 -1.73
C ALA A 67 -21.33 -15.88 -2.96
N GLY A 68 -20.64 -16.43 -3.96
CA GLY A 68 -21.24 -17.02 -5.17
C GLY A 68 -21.55 -18.52 -5.10
N GLY A 69 -21.37 -19.17 -3.95
CA GLY A 69 -21.25 -20.62 -3.83
C GLY A 69 -22.30 -21.34 -3.00
N THR A 70 -23.58 -20.97 -3.04
CA THR A 70 -24.67 -21.91 -2.69
C THR A 70 -26.02 -21.38 -3.19
N ALA A 71 -26.40 -21.75 -4.42
CA ALA A 71 -27.79 -21.74 -4.83
C ALA A 71 -28.07 -23.04 -5.61
N GLU A 72 -28.51 -24.02 -4.83
CA GLU A 72 -29.52 -25.00 -5.18
C GLU A 72 -29.24 -25.97 -6.33
N GLY A 73 -28.68 -27.12 -5.94
CA GLY A 73 -29.26 -28.38 -6.38
C GLY A 73 -30.65 -28.56 -5.76
N MET A 74 -31.70 -28.33 -6.54
CA MET A 74 -33.02 -28.92 -6.34
C MET A 74 -33.80 -28.87 -7.66
N LYS A 75 -33.71 -29.94 -8.44
CA LYS A 75 -34.78 -30.55 -9.26
C LYS A 75 -34.22 -31.74 -10.03
#